data_AF-A0AB34SKE7-F1
#
_entry.id   AF-A0AB34SKE7-F1
#
_cell.length_a   1.000
_cell.length_b   1.000
_cell.length_c   1.000
_cell.angle_alpha   90.00
_cell.angle_beta   90.00
_cell.angle_gamma   90.00
#
_symmetry.space_group_name_H-M   'P 1'
#
loop_
_entity.id
_entity.type
_entity.pdbx_description
1 polymer ?
#
loop_
_entity_poly.entity_id
_entity_poly.type
_entity_poly.pdbx_seq_one_letter_code
_entity_poly.pdbx_strand_id
1 'polypeptide(L)' 'MNYYIVVFKNTHDAMSAEKKLNELNYKFRIMPTPTSITMSCGICVRMDDKEHIDSILKNNIIEYKNIYFKEENGYIVVE' A
#
# COMPACT_ATOMS: atom_id res chain seq x y z
N MET A 1 12.15 -2.57 11.48
CA MET A 1 12.09 -2.61 10.00
C MET A 1 10.87 -1.83 9.58
N ASN A 2 11.07 -0.66 8.99
CA ASN A 2 10.00 0.30 8.71
C ASN A 2 9.61 0.16 7.25
N TYR A 3 8.31 0.12 6.99
CA TYR A 3 7.79 -0.08 5.65
C TYR A 3 6.45 0.61 5.50
N TYR A 4 6.08 0.93 4.28
CA TYR A 4 4.81 1.52 3.94
C TYR A 4 3.85 0.42 3.50
N ILE A 5 2.57 0.63 3.78
CA ILE A 5 1.49 -0.20 3.28
C ILE A 5 0.41 0.69 2.70
N VAL A 6 -0.04 0.31 1.52
CA VAL A 6 -1.11 0.97 0.78
C VAL A 6 -2.36 0.12 0.96
N VAL A 7 -3.36 0.68 1.62
CA VAL A 7 -4.64 0.02 1.88
C VAL A 7 -5.64 0.47 0.82
N PHE A 8 -6.37 -0.50 0.27
CA PHE A 8 -7.34 -0.28 -0.79
C PHE A 8 -8.77 -0.26 -0.24
N LYS A 9 -9.67 0.45 -0.93
CA LYS A 9 -11.09 0.51 -0.56
C LYS A 9 -11.80 -0.81 -0.89
N ASN A 10 -11.37 -1.51 -1.93
CA ASN A 10 -11.91 -2.78 -2.38
C ASN A 10 -10.82 -3.63 -3.09
N THR A 11 -11.13 -4.90 -3.36
CA THR A 11 -10.20 -5.83 -4.01
C THR A 11 -9.88 -5.45 -5.46
N HIS A 12 -10.80 -4.74 -6.13
CA HIS A 12 -10.62 -4.32 -7.52
C HIS A 12 -9.48 -3.31 -7.64
N ASP A 13 -9.45 -2.30 -6.76
CA ASP A 13 -8.35 -1.33 -6.70
C ASP A 13 -7.02 -2.00 -6.37
N ALA A 14 -7.02 -2.96 -5.44
CA ALA A 14 -5.82 -3.73 -5.10
C ALA A 14 -5.26 -4.51 -6.30
N MET A 15 -6.12 -5.17 -7.08
CA MET A 15 -5.72 -5.90 -8.29
C MET A 15 -5.25 -4.96 -9.41
N SER A 16 -5.94 -3.83 -9.63
CA SER A 16 -5.49 -2.82 -10.59
C SER A 16 -4.15 -2.21 -10.19
N ALA A 17 -3.96 -1.96 -8.89
CA ALA A 17 -2.70 -1.45 -8.36
C ALA A 17 -1.57 -2.45 -8.54
N GLU A 18 -1.79 -3.72 -8.19
CA GLU A 18 -0.84 -4.81 -8.42
C GLU A 18 -0.37 -4.82 -9.87
N LYS A 19 -1.32 -4.84 -10.82
CA LYS A 19 -1.00 -4.92 -12.23
C LYS A 19 -0.14 -3.73 -12.69
N LYS A 20 -0.55 -2.50 -12.36
CA LYS A 20 0.21 -1.29 -12.72
C LYS A 20 1.60 -1.28 -12.10
N LEU A 21 1.72 -1.64 -10.83
CA LEU A 21 3.00 -1.67 -10.15
C LEU A 21 3.93 -2.73 -10.75
N ASN A 22 3.37 -3.87 -11.17
CA ASN A 22 4.11 -4.95 -11.82
C ASN A 22 4.56 -4.54 -13.23
N GLU A 23 3.70 -3.87 -14.01
CA GLU A 23 4.04 -3.30 -15.33
C GLU A 23 5.15 -2.25 -15.25
N LEU A 24 5.17 -1.48 -14.16
CA LEU A 24 6.20 -0.47 -13.88
C LEU A 24 7.44 -1.07 -13.18
N ASN A 25 7.49 -2.39 -13.01
CA ASN A 25 8.58 -3.13 -12.38
C ASN A 25 8.91 -2.67 -10.94
N TYR A 26 7.93 -2.11 -10.21
CA TYR A 26 8.11 -1.71 -8.82
C TYR A 26 8.36 -2.93 -7.92
N LYS A 27 9.22 -2.76 -6.91
CA LYS A 27 9.33 -3.75 -5.82
C LYS A 27 8.23 -3.50 -4.81
N PHE A 28 7.22 -4.35 -4.83
CA PHE A 28 6.12 -4.34 -3.89
C PHE A 28 5.76 -5.77 -3.47
N ARG A 29 5.01 -5.90 -2.38
CA ARG A 29 4.56 -7.20 -1.88
C ARG A 29 3.12 -7.11 -1.42
N ILE A 30 2.27 -7.97 -1.95
CA ILE A 30 0.89 -8.07 -1.47
C ILE A 30 0.84 -8.89 -0.19
N MET A 31 0.10 -8.40 0.78
CA MET A 31 -0.17 -9.13 2.01
C MET A 31 -1.59 -8.86 2.49
N PRO A 32 -2.14 -9.70 3.36
CA PRO A 32 -3.40 -9.39 4.00
C PRO A 32 -3.27 -8.13 4.89
N THR A 33 -4.29 -7.28 4.85
CA THR A 33 -4.32 -6.07 5.68
C THR A 33 -4.25 -6.46 7.16
N PRO A 34 -3.34 -5.87 7.95
CA PRO A 34 -3.28 -6.14 9.39
C PRO A 34 -4.62 -5.82 10.06
N THR A 35 -5.05 -6.69 10.96
CA THR A 35 -6.30 -6.53 11.74
C THR A 35 -6.36 -5.22 12.52
N SER A 36 -5.22 -4.62 12.82
CA SER A 36 -5.13 -3.30 13.48
C SER A 36 -5.59 -2.12 12.62
N ILE A 37 -5.71 -2.28 11.29
CA ILE A 37 -5.91 -1.14 10.38
C ILE A 37 -7.31 -1.13 9.74
N THR A 38 -7.80 -2.28 9.29
CA THR A 38 -9.11 -2.33 8.61
C THR A 38 -9.74 -3.71 8.69
N MET A 39 -11.06 -3.74 8.91
CA MET A 39 -11.88 -4.95 9.07
C MET A 39 -12.71 -5.31 7.81
N SER A 40 -12.54 -4.59 6.69
CA SER A 40 -13.43 -4.71 5.52
C SER A 40 -12.76 -5.13 4.20
N CYS A 41 -11.54 -4.70 3.88
CA CYS A 41 -10.86 -5.12 2.65
C CYS A 41 -9.51 -5.74 2.97
N GLY A 42 -9.46 -7.07 2.83
CA GLY A 42 -8.44 -7.92 3.43
C GLY A 42 -7.08 -7.90 2.76
N ILE A 43 -6.79 -6.99 1.82
CA ILE A 43 -5.54 -6.97 1.04
C ILE A 43 -4.94 -5.57 1.01
N CYS A 44 -3.63 -5.48 1.27
CA CYS A 44 -2.83 -4.28 1.12
C CYS A 44 -1.52 -4.56 0.39
N VAL A 45 -0.92 -3.50 -0.16
CA VAL A 45 0.38 -3.57 -0.83
C VAL A 45 1.44 -2.99 0.09
N ARG A 46 2.45 -3.79 0.42
CA ARG A 46 3.63 -3.37 1.16
C ARG A 46 4.73 -2.90 0.23
N MET A 47 5.36 -1.80 0.62
CA MET A 47 6.57 -1.28 0.02
C MET A 47 7.55 -0.87 1.10
N ASP A 48 8.75 -1.40 1.05
CA ASP A 48 9.83 -0.99 1.95
C ASP A 48 10.53 0.28 1.43
N ASP A 49 10.31 0.62 0.16
CA ASP A 49 10.96 1.74 -0.52
C ASP A 49 10.09 3.00 -0.52
N LYS A 50 10.64 4.10 0.01
CA LYS A 50 9.94 5.39 0.09
C LYS A 50 9.80 6.05 -1.29
N GLU A 51 10.74 5.84 -2.20
CA GLU A 51 10.71 6.45 -3.53
C GLU A 51 9.53 5.90 -4.35
N HIS A 52 9.20 4.63 -4.14
CA HIS A 52 8.02 4.00 -4.76
C HIS A 52 6.72 4.65 -4.28
N ILE A 53 6.60 4.87 -2.96
CA ILE A 53 5.43 5.53 -2.37
C ILE A 53 5.33 6.97 -2.87
N ASP A 54 6.43 7.73 -2.84
CA ASP A 54 6.44 9.12 -3.34
C ASP A 54 6.06 9.19 -4.82
N SER A 55 6.53 8.23 -5.65
CA SER A 55 6.14 8.13 -7.06
C SER A 55 4.65 7.86 -7.23
N ILE A 56 4.10 6.94 -6.44
CA ILE A 56 2.68 6.60 -6.44
C ILE A 56 1.82 7.80 -6.09
N LEU A 57 2.21 8.53 -5.04
CA LEU A 57 1.55 9.74 -4.57
C LEU A 57 1.61 10.86 -5.62
N LYS A 58 2.81 11.22 -6.07
CA LYS A 58 3.01 12.32 -7.03
C LYS A 58 2.36 12.08 -8.38
N ASN A 59 2.44 10.85 -8.89
CA ASN A 59 1.91 10.53 -10.21
C ASN A 59 0.51 9.90 -10.15
N ASN A 60 -0.07 9.78 -8.95
CA ASN A 60 -1.35 9.12 -8.70
C ASN A 60 -1.50 7.78 -9.46
N ILE A 61 -0.46 6.94 -9.37
CA ILE A 61 -0.31 5.75 -10.22
C ILE A 61 -1.45 4.75 -9.99
N ILE A 62 -1.87 4.60 -8.73
CA ILE A 62 -2.89 3.64 -8.29
C ILE A 62 -3.95 4.35 -7.45
N GLU A 63 -5.19 3.87 -7.48
CA GLU A 63 -6.20 4.30 -6.52
C GLU A 63 -5.96 3.58 -5.20
N TYR A 64 -5.83 4.34 -4.11
CA TYR A 64 -5.70 3.83 -2.75
C TYR A 64 -6.71 4.51 -1.84
N LYS A 65 -6.97 3.88 -0.70
CA LYS A 65 -7.84 4.44 0.34
C LYS A 65 -7.01 5.24 1.35
N ASN A 66 -5.99 4.62 1.90
CA ASN A 66 -5.07 5.22 2.86
C ASN A 66 -3.69 4.56 2.78
N ILE A 67 -2.67 5.32 3.15
CA ILE A 67 -1.30 4.82 3.26
C ILE A 67 -0.89 4.86 4.72
N TYR A 68 -0.32 3.76 5.20
CA TYR A 68 0.21 3.66 6.55
C TYR A 68 1.70 3.37 6.53
N PHE A 69 2.40 3.93 7.51
CA PHE A 69 3.80 3.65 7.77
C PHE A 69 3.92 2.76 9.01
N LYS A 70 4.53 1.58 8.84
CA LYS A 70 4.89 0.70 9.94
C LYS A 70 6.07 1.29 10.68
N GLU A 71 5.84 1.67 11.93
CA GLU A 71 6.87 2.01 12.92
C GLU A 71 7.05 0.86 13.92
N GLU A 72 7.96 0.98 14.89
CA GLU A 72 8.20 -0.08 15.88
C GLU A 72 6.93 -0.48 16.63
N ASN A 73 6.11 0.49 17.06
CA ASN A 73 4.94 0.25 17.91
C ASN A 73 3.59 0.17 17.18
N GLY A 74 3.53 0.34 15.86
CA GLY A 74 2.24 0.36 15.20
C GLY A 74 2.27 0.76 13.73
N TYR A 75 1.14 1.31 13.27
CA TYR A 75 0.93 1.83 11.94
C TYR A 75 0.43 3.27 12.05
N ILE A 76 1.11 4.20 11.39
CA ILE A 76 0.76 5.61 11.38
C ILE A 76 0.18 5.97 10.03
N VAL A 77 -0.96 6.64 9.99
CA VAL A 77 -1.54 7.16 8.75
C VAL A 77 -0.62 8.25 8.19
N VAL A 78 -0.18 8.07 6.95
CA VAL A 78 0.59 9.06 6.20
C VAL A 78 -0.35 9.91 5.34
N GLU A 79 -1.32 9.27 4.69
CA GLU A 79 -2.31 9.90 3.80
C GLU A 79 -3.65 9.15 3.80
#